data_AF-A0A800GLR5-F1
#
_entry.id   AF-A0A800GLR5-F1
#
_cell.length_a   1.000
_cell.length_b   1.000
_cell.length_c   1.000
_cell.angle_alpha   90.00
_cell.angle_beta   90.00
_cell.angle_gamma   90.00
#
_symmetry.space_group_name_H-M   'P 1'
#
loop_
_entity.id
_entity.type
_entity.pdbx_description
1 polymer ?
#
loop_
_entity_poly.entity_id
_entity_poly.type
_entity_poly.pdbx_seq_one_letter_code
_entity_poly.pdbx_strand_id
1 'polypeptide(L)'
;MKHFKVFALRMFHYRVRVILALSLAVFSALGLGVGLLSLGPALSLILDPEAGHTLLELATTFNAEGHFFQIPEWLVNQLPGDRFDGVIFILVGIGCLTVVGGFANFMHQYLSAWIAVHLVANVRDEAFKHVLGMELGRVLRSGASEFVSRIIRDTEA
;
A
#
# COMPACT_ATOMS: atom_id res chain seq x y z
N MET A 1 18.40 -6.46 15.36
CA MET A 1 18.09 -7.06 14.04
C MET A 1 17.78 -8.56 14.07
N LYS A 2 18.42 -9.39 14.93
CA LYS A 2 18.14 -10.85 14.99
C LYS A 2 16.68 -11.18 15.35
N HIS A 3 16.11 -10.52 16.37
CA HIS A 3 14.73 -10.76 16.81
C HIS A 3 13.68 -10.37 15.75
N PHE A 4 13.83 -9.20 15.13
CA PHE A 4 12.96 -8.78 14.01
C PHE A 4 12.93 -9.81 12.88
N LYS A 5 14.10 -10.33 12.49
CA LYS A 5 14.20 -11.33 11.42
C LYS A 5 13.44 -12.61 11.73
N VAL A 6 13.41 -13.06 13.00
CA VAL A 6 12.65 -14.25 13.41
C VAL A 6 11.15 -14.05 13.21
N PHE A 7 10.60 -12.92 13.66
CA PHE A 7 9.17 -12.63 13.48
C PHE A 7 8.80 -12.36 12.02
N ALA A 8 9.64 -11.63 11.28
CA ALA A 8 9.45 -11.42 9.85
C ALA A 8 9.43 -12.73 9.06
N LEU A 9 10.31 -13.68 9.40
CA LEU A 9 10.29 -15.02 8.79
C LEU A 9 9.04 -15.81 9.16
N ARG A 10 8.50 -15.66 10.37
CA ARG A 10 7.24 -16.29 10.77
C ARG A 10 6.03 -15.73 10.02
N MET A 11 6.05 -14.44 9.63
CA MET A 11 5.00 -13.86 8.77
C MET A 11 4.89 -14.55 7.41
N PHE A 12 5.97 -15.19 6.89
CA PHE A 12 5.91 -15.95 5.64
C PHE A 12 5.02 -17.19 5.69
N HIS A 13 4.62 -17.64 6.88
CA HIS A 13 3.52 -18.61 6.99
C HIS A 13 2.26 -18.10 6.26
N TYR A 14 2.02 -16.78 6.30
CA TYR A 14 0.95 -16.09 5.58
C TYR A 14 1.43 -15.43 4.28
N ARG A 15 2.35 -16.07 3.53
CA ARG A 15 3.03 -15.52 2.33
C ARG A 15 2.10 -14.83 1.34
N VAL A 16 0.94 -15.41 1.05
CA VAL A 16 -0.02 -14.85 0.07
C VAL A 16 -0.54 -13.50 0.55
N ARG A 17 -0.89 -13.40 1.83
CA ARG A 17 -1.41 -12.16 2.44
C ARG A 17 -0.33 -11.10 2.56
N VAL A 18 0.90 -11.50 2.87
CA VAL A 18 2.06 -10.58 2.93
C VAL A 18 2.34 -9.99 1.54
N ILE A 19 2.42 -10.82 0.50
CA ILE A 19 2.65 -10.36 -0.88
C ILE A 19 1.52 -9.44 -1.33
N LEU A 20 0.27 -9.80 -1.03
CA LEU A 20 -0.89 -8.99 -1.40
C LEU A 20 -0.90 -7.64 -0.65
N ALA A 21 -0.62 -7.62 0.66
CA ALA A 21 -0.50 -6.38 1.43
C ALA A 21 0.63 -5.48 0.89
N LEU A 22 1.78 -6.05 0.53
CA LEU A 22 2.90 -5.31 -0.02
C LEU A 22 2.58 -4.70 -1.39
N SER A 23 2.01 -5.51 -2.29
CA SER A 23 1.62 -5.05 -3.63
C SER A 23 0.58 -3.93 -3.57
N LEU A 24 -0.42 -4.04 -2.68
CA LEU A 24 -1.41 -2.99 -2.45
C LEU A 24 -0.81 -1.72 -1.85
N ALA A 25 0.17 -1.85 -0.95
CA ALA A 25 0.87 -0.70 -0.38
C ALA A 25 1.65 0.06 -1.46
N VAL A 26 2.38 -0.67 -2.33
CA VAL A 26 3.08 -0.08 -3.47
C VAL A 26 2.09 0.58 -4.43
N PHE A 27 1.01 -0.12 -4.79
CA PHE A 27 -0.02 0.42 -5.68
C PHE A 27 -0.67 1.69 -5.11
N SER A 28 -0.98 1.72 -3.82
CA SER A 28 -1.51 2.90 -3.14
C SER A 28 -0.52 4.07 -3.15
N ALA A 29 0.76 3.81 -2.91
CA ALA A 29 1.80 4.84 -2.93
C ALA A 29 2.00 5.42 -4.33
N LEU A 30 1.97 4.57 -5.36
CA LEU A 30 2.01 5.00 -6.76
C LEU A 30 0.79 5.84 -7.14
N GLY A 31 -0.41 5.48 -6.67
CA GLY A 31 -1.62 6.27 -6.92
C GLY A 31 -1.49 7.71 -6.41
N LEU A 32 -0.91 7.90 -5.23
CA LEU A 32 -0.62 9.24 -4.68
C LEU A 32 0.43 9.97 -5.53
N GLY A 33 1.50 9.29 -5.93
CA GLY A 33 2.54 9.85 -6.79
C GLY A 33 1.99 10.32 -8.15
N VAL A 34 1.18 9.49 -8.81
CA VAL A 34 0.50 9.82 -10.07
C VAL A 34 -0.45 11.00 -9.88
N GLY A 35 -1.23 11.02 -8.79
CA GLY A 35 -2.10 12.15 -8.46
C GLY A 35 -1.33 13.46 -8.34
N LEU A 36 -0.18 13.46 -7.67
CA LEU A 36 0.65 14.67 -7.53
C LEU A 36 1.25 15.12 -8.87
N LEU A 37 1.77 14.18 -9.67
CA LEU A 37 2.34 14.48 -10.99
C LEU A 37 1.29 14.99 -11.99
N SER A 38 0.02 14.58 -11.85
CA SER A 38 -1.08 15.02 -12.70
C SER A 38 -1.45 16.50 -12.55
N LEU A 39 -1.00 17.15 -11.46
CA LEU A 39 -1.26 18.57 -11.24
C LEU A 39 -0.62 19.46 -12.30
N GLY A 40 0.58 19.13 -12.80
CA GLY A 40 1.25 19.93 -13.83
C GLY A 40 0.40 20.07 -15.09
N PRO A 41 0.01 18.96 -15.76
CA PRO A 41 -0.89 18.99 -16.91
C PRO A 41 -2.24 19.64 -16.60
N ALA A 42 -2.84 19.36 -15.44
CA ALA A 42 -4.12 19.96 -15.07
C ALA A 42 -4.03 21.49 -14.98
N LEU A 43 -2.94 22.00 -14.38
CA LEU A 43 -2.69 23.44 -14.26
C LEU A 43 -2.40 24.07 -15.63
N SER A 44 -1.64 23.43 -16.52
CA SER A 44 -1.38 23.98 -17.86
C SER A 44 -2.64 24.09 -18.72
N LEU A 45 -3.63 23.21 -18.51
CA LEU A 45 -4.93 23.33 -19.18
C LEU A 45 -5.79 24.49 -18.67
N ILE A 46 -5.62 24.88 -17.41
CA ILE A 46 -6.48 25.87 -16.72
C ILE A 46 -5.87 27.28 -16.72
N LEU A 47 -4.55 27.40 -16.53
CA LEU A 47 -3.87 28.69 -16.28
C LEU A 47 -3.52 29.50 -17.54
N ASP A 48 -3.43 28.88 -18.72
CA ASP A 48 -3.09 29.58 -19.98
C ASP A 48 -4.31 29.72 -20.92
N PRO A 49 -5.09 30.80 -20.82
CA PRO A 49 -6.27 31.02 -21.66
C PRO A 49 -5.93 31.26 -23.15
N GLU A 50 -4.77 31.85 -23.48
CA GLU A 50 -4.40 32.18 -24.88
C GLU A 50 -3.43 31.17 -25.53
N ALA A 51 -2.64 30.41 -24.76
CA ALA A 51 -1.64 29.45 -25.24
C ALA A 51 -1.81 28.03 -24.68
N GLY A 52 -2.95 27.73 -24.03
CA GLY A 52 -3.17 26.46 -23.35
C GLY A 52 -3.22 25.27 -24.31
N HIS A 53 -2.27 24.35 -24.15
CA HIS A 53 -2.23 23.10 -24.92
C HIS A 53 -3.40 22.17 -24.56
N THR A 54 -3.98 21.54 -25.58
CA THR A 54 -5.01 20.50 -25.36
C THR A 54 -4.36 19.21 -24.85
N LEU A 55 -5.12 18.31 -24.20
CA LEU A 55 -4.57 17.01 -23.78
C LEU A 55 -4.03 16.21 -24.96
N LEU A 56 -4.71 16.30 -26.10
CA LEU A 56 -4.29 15.67 -27.34
C LEU A 56 -2.92 16.20 -27.78
N GLU A 57 -2.76 17.53 -27.79
CA GLU A 57 -1.51 18.19 -28.17
C GLU A 57 -0.34 17.83 -27.24
N LEU A 58 -0.58 17.82 -25.92
CA LEU A 58 0.39 17.37 -24.92
C LEU A 58 0.79 15.91 -25.14
N ALA A 59 -0.16 15.02 -25.39
CA ALA A 59 0.10 13.61 -25.65
C ALA A 59 0.88 13.39 -26.96
N THR A 60 0.55 14.13 -28.03
CA THR A 60 1.27 14.05 -29.30
C THR A 60 2.68 14.59 -29.21
N THR A 61 2.89 15.69 -28.46
CA THR A 61 4.22 16.28 -28.24
C THR A 61 5.09 15.33 -27.41
N PHE A 62 4.53 14.75 -26.36
CA PHE A 62 5.22 13.75 -25.53
C PHE A 62 5.66 12.52 -26.34
N ASN A 63 4.81 12.03 -27.24
CA ASN A 63 5.17 10.92 -28.13
C ASN A 63 6.25 11.32 -29.16
N ALA A 64 6.22 12.57 -29.64
CA ALA A 64 7.19 13.09 -30.59
C ALA A 64 8.58 13.33 -29.97
N GLU A 65 8.66 13.62 -28.68
CA GLU A 65 9.92 13.81 -27.94
C GLU A 65 10.75 12.52 -27.75
N GLY A 66 10.20 11.35 -28.12
CA GLY A 66 10.96 10.10 -28.16
C GLY A 66 11.37 9.57 -26.79
N HIS A 67 10.57 9.82 -25.75
CA HIS A 67 10.78 9.28 -24.42
C HIS A 67 10.78 7.73 -24.42
N PHE A 68 11.45 7.12 -23.43
CA PHE A 68 11.50 5.66 -23.28
C PHE A 68 10.11 5.02 -23.12
N PHE A 69 9.13 5.79 -22.65
CA PHE A 69 7.74 5.38 -22.53
C PHE A 69 6.89 6.22 -23.47
N GLN A 70 6.17 5.57 -24.39
CA GLN A 70 5.25 6.21 -25.34
C GLN A 70 3.81 5.93 -24.94
N ILE A 71 2.95 6.92 -25.13
CA ILE A 71 1.51 6.79 -24.91
C ILE A 71 0.92 6.01 -26.09
N PRO A 72 0.25 4.87 -25.87
CA PRO A 72 -0.34 4.09 -26.95
C PRO A 72 -1.35 4.90 -27.78
N GLU A 73 -1.33 4.75 -29.09
CA GLU A 73 -2.21 5.52 -30.01
C GLU A 73 -3.70 5.33 -29.72
N TRP A 74 -4.12 4.13 -29.27
CA TRP A 74 -5.52 3.88 -28.91
C TRP A 74 -6.00 4.76 -27.75
N LEU A 75 -5.10 5.20 -26.88
CA LEU A 75 -5.40 6.09 -25.77
C LEU A 75 -5.42 7.54 -26.24
N VAL A 76 -4.46 7.93 -27.09
CA VAL A 76 -4.38 9.27 -27.69
C VAL A 76 -5.65 9.60 -28.47
N ASN A 77 -6.16 8.65 -29.25
CA ASN A 77 -7.37 8.84 -30.06
C ASN A 77 -8.66 8.99 -29.23
N GLN A 78 -8.63 8.65 -27.94
CA GLN A 78 -9.77 8.83 -27.02
C GLN A 78 -9.64 10.09 -26.16
N LEU A 79 -8.52 10.82 -26.24
CA LEU A 79 -8.35 12.05 -25.50
C LEU A 79 -9.27 13.15 -26.06
N PRO A 80 -9.97 13.89 -25.20
CA PRO A 80 -10.76 15.03 -25.65
C PRO A 80 -9.86 16.10 -26.26
N GLY A 81 -10.27 16.62 -27.42
CA GLY A 81 -9.59 17.72 -28.10
C GLY A 81 -9.91 19.09 -27.51
N ASP A 82 -11.03 19.22 -26.78
CA ASP A 82 -11.39 20.46 -26.09
C ASP A 82 -10.73 20.57 -24.71
N ARG A 83 -10.36 21.79 -24.31
CA ARG A 83 -9.66 22.05 -23.04
C ARG A 83 -10.54 21.79 -21.82
N PHE A 84 -11.81 22.20 -21.86
CA PHE A 84 -12.73 22.02 -20.75
C PHE A 84 -13.02 20.53 -20.52
N ASP A 85 -13.26 19.81 -21.61
CA ASP A 85 -13.44 18.35 -21.58
C ASP A 85 -12.18 17.64 -21.09
N GLY A 86 -10.98 18.15 -21.43
CA GLY A 86 -9.71 17.66 -20.91
C GLY A 86 -9.56 17.80 -19.39
N VAL A 87 -9.93 18.95 -18.83
CA VAL A 87 -9.93 19.15 -17.37
C VAL A 87 -10.90 18.18 -16.69
N ILE A 88 -12.12 18.04 -17.23
CA ILE A 88 -13.12 17.09 -16.70
C ILE A 88 -12.56 15.66 -16.76
N PHE A 89 -11.95 15.28 -17.87
CA PHE A 89 -11.37 13.95 -18.05
C PHE A 89 -10.28 13.65 -17.01
N ILE A 90 -9.36 14.59 -16.78
CA ILE A 90 -8.34 14.45 -15.73
C ILE A 90 -9.00 14.35 -14.35
N LEU A 91 -9.95 15.22 -14.02
CA LEU A 91 -10.61 15.22 -12.71
C LEU A 91 -11.35 13.91 -12.44
N VAL A 92 -12.07 13.38 -13.44
CA VAL A 92 -12.74 12.08 -13.35
C VAL A 92 -11.70 10.96 -13.19
N GLY A 93 -10.63 10.98 -13.97
CA GLY A 93 -9.53 10.01 -13.88
C GLY A 93 -8.88 10.00 -12.50
N ILE A 94 -8.54 11.16 -11.95
CA ILE A 94 -8.00 11.32 -10.59
C ILE A 94 -9.04 10.88 -9.55
N GLY A 95 -10.31 11.20 -9.74
CA GLY A 95 -11.40 10.76 -8.87
C GLY A 95 -11.50 9.23 -8.79
N CYS A 96 -11.50 8.56 -9.95
CA CYS A 96 -11.45 7.10 -10.04
C CYS A 96 -10.17 6.54 -9.39
N LEU A 97 -9.01 7.12 -9.70
CA LEU A 97 -7.73 6.72 -9.11
C LEU A 97 -7.74 6.87 -7.58
N THR A 98 -8.40 7.90 -7.05
CA THR A 98 -8.54 8.13 -5.60
C THR A 98 -9.39 7.05 -4.95
N VAL A 99 -10.51 6.66 -5.56
CA VAL A 99 -11.35 5.57 -5.04
C VAL A 99 -10.57 4.25 -5.02
N VAL A 100 -9.89 3.92 -6.13
CA VAL A 100 -9.11 2.68 -6.24
C VAL A 100 -7.90 2.71 -5.30
N GLY A 101 -7.20 3.83 -5.21
CA GLY A 101 -6.07 4.03 -4.31
C GLY A 101 -6.48 3.94 -2.85
N GLY A 102 -7.61 4.55 -2.47
CA GLY A 102 -8.19 4.44 -1.13
C GLY A 102 -8.59 3.01 -0.77
N PHE A 103 -9.20 2.29 -1.71
CA PHE A 103 -9.49 0.87 -1.53
C PHE A 103 -8.22 0.03 -1.34
N ALA A 104 -7.20 0.26 -2.16
CA ALA A 104 -5.91 -0.42 -2.03
C ALA A 104 -5.26 -0.11 -0.67
N ASN A 105 -5.28 1.15 -0.24
CA ASN A 105 -4.78 1.57 1.07
C ASN A 105 -5.50 0.84 2.21
N PHE A 106 -6.84 0.83 2.18
CA PHE A 106 -7.65 0.15 3.18
C PHE A 106 -7.33 -1.36 3.24
N MET A 107 -7.28 -2.03 2.08
CA MET A 107 -6.97 -3.45 2.01
C MET A 107 -5.54 -3.76 2.51
N HIS A 108 -4.55 -2.92 2.18
CA HIS A 108 -3.19 -3.07 2.71
C HIS A 108 -3.18 -2.94 4.25
N GLN A 109 -3.86 -1.94 4.82
CA GLN A 109 -3.92 -1.73 6.26
C GLN A 109 -4.64 -2.87 6.98
N TYR A 110 -5.77 -3.32 6.43
CA TYR A 110 -6.54 -4.45 6.96
C TYR A 110 -5.71 -5.73 7.01
N LEU A 111 -5.02 -6.08 5.91
CA LEU A 111 -4.21 -7.29 5.85
C LEU A 111 -3.01 -7.22 6.79
N SER A 112 -2.37 -6.06 6.88
CA SER A 112 -1.26 -5.82 7.80
C SER A 112 -1.68 -6.07 9.24
N ALA A 113 -2.82 -5.49 9.65
CA ALA A 113 -3.39 -5.70 10.97
C ALA A 113 -3.80 -7.16 11.21
N TRP A 114 -4.42 -7.80 10.22
CA TRP A 114 -4.81 -9.20 10.31
C TRP A 114 -3.59 -10.10 10.56
N ILE A 115 -2.51 -9.91 9.80
CA ILE A 115 -1.28 -10.70 9.93
C ILE A 115 -0.65 -10.49 11.31
N ALA A 116 -0.59 -9.24 11.78
CA ALA A 116 -0.03 -8.92 13.09
C ALA A 116 -0.79 -9.63 14.23
N VAL A 117 -2.12 -9.53 14.25
CA VAL A 117 -2.97 -10.16 15.27
C VAL A 117 -2.81 -11.68 15.28
N HIS A 118 -2.83 -12.31 14.10
CA HIS A 118 -2.72 -13.78 14.01
C HIS A 118 -1.32 -14.27 14.35
N LEU A 119 -0.29 -13.53 13.97
CA LEU A 119 1.08 -13.85 14.35
C LEU A 119 1.26 -13.81 15.87
N VAL A 120 0.78 -12.75 16.52
CA VAL A 120 0.83 -12.60 17.97
C VAL A 120 0.05 -13.73 18.65
N ALA A 121 -1.14 -14.07 18.16
CA ALA A 121 -1.93 -15.17 18.69
C ALA A 121 -1.19 -16.52 18.61
N ASN A 122 -0.55 -16.83 17.48
CA ASN A 122 0.23 -18.06 17.32
C ASN A 122 1.45 -18.09 18.26
N VAL A 123 2.17 -16.96 18.39
CA VAL A 123 3.31 -16.86 19.31
C VAL A 123 2.86 -17.06 20.76
N ARG A 124 1.71 -16.48 21.14
CA ARG A 124 1.13 -16.67 22.48
C ARG A 124 0.74 -18.12 22.73
N ASP A 125 0.12 -18.78 21.76
CA ASP A 125 -0.25 -20.21 21.85
C ASP A 125 0.98 -21.12 21.99
N GLU A 126 2.02 -20.88 21.18
CA GLU A 126 3.31 -21.60 21.29
C GLU A 126 3.95 -21.41 22.67
N ALA A 127 4.01 -20.16 23.15
CA ALA A 127 4.61 -19.84 24.45
C ALA A 127 3.80 -20.44 25.61
N PHE A 128 2.46 -20.42 25.53
CA PHE A 128 1.59 -21.02 26.53
C PHE A 128 1.76 -22.54 26.60
N LYS A 129 1.74 -23.23 25.44
CA LYS A 129 2.01 -24.67 25.36
C LYS A 129 3.38 -25.02 25.93
N HIS A 130 4.39 -24.19 25.67
CA HIS A 130 5.72 -24.40 26.24
C HIS A 130 5.72 -24.29 27.76
N VAL A 131 5.06 -23.27 28.33
CA VAL A 131 4.95 -23.08 29.79
C VAL A 131 4.23 -24.25 30.46
N LEU A 132 3.16 -24.78 29.85
CA LEU A 132 2.45 -25.96 30.34
C LEU A 132 3.32 -27.23 30.36
N GLY A 133 4.32 -27.31 29.49
CA GLY A 133 5.26 -28.44 29.43
C GLY A 133 6.48 -28.32 30.36
N MET A 134 6.60 -27.23 31.13
CA MET A 134 7.76 -27.02 32.00
C MET A 134 7.67 -27.80 33.32
N GLU A 135 8.84 -28.12 33.88
CA GLU A 135 8.95 -28.73 35.21
C GLU A 135 8.31 -27.84 36.29
N LEU A 136 7.45 -28.45 37.12
CA LEU A 136 6.69 -27.74 38.16
C LEU A 136 7.58 -26.96 39.12
N GLY A 137 8.76 -27.47 39.46
CA GLY A 137 9.73 -26.79 40.33
C GLY A 137 10.26 -25.48 39.74
N ARG A 138 10.37 -25.37 38.42
CA ARG A 138 10.78 -24.13 37.74
C ARG A 138 9.64 -23.11 37.76
N VAL A 139 8.42 -23.56 37.48
CA VAL A 139 7.22 -22.70 37.50
C VAL A 139 6.97 -22.14 38.91
N LEU A 140 7.12 -22.97 39.95
CA LEU A 140 6.93 -22.55 41.35
C LEU A 140 7.98 -21.53 41.82
N ARG A 141 9.22 -21.62 41.34
CA ARG A 141 10.29 -20.68 41.72
C ARG A 141 10.15 -19.29 41.11
N SER A 142 9.75 -19.21 39.84
CA SER A 142 9.58 -17.93 39.13
C SER A 142 8.17 -17.32 39.33
N GLY A 143 7.19 -18.15 39.69
CA GLY A 143 5.81 -17.74 39.87
C GLY A 143 5.02 -17.74 38.56
N ALA A 144 3.82 -18.34 38.57
CA ALA A 144 2.98 -18.46 37.38
C ALA A 144 2.60 -17.11 36.75
N SER A 145 2.45 -16.06 37.58
CA SER A 145 2.14 -14.71 37.13
C SER A 145 3.23 -14.11 36.22
N GLU A 146 4.50 -14.43 36.45
CA GLU A 146 5.59 -13.91 35.61
C GLU A 146 5.48 -14.45 34.18
N PHE A 147 5.20 -15.75 34.02
CA PHE A 147 5.04 -16.36 32.69
C PHE A 147 3.82 -15.80 31.95
N VAL A 148 2.68 -15.65 32.62
CA VAL A 148 1.49 -15.04 32.02
C VAL A 148 1.75 -13.59 31.62
N SER A 149 2.40 -12.82 32.50
CA SER A 149 2.79 -11.42 32.23
C SER A 149 3.68 -11.32 30.99
N ARG A 150 4.72 -12.16 30.87
CA ARG A 150 5.60 -12.19 29.70
C ARG A 150 4.87 -12.57 28.43
N ILE A 151 4.02 -13.59 28.46
CA ILE A 151 3.24 -14.01 27.28
C ILE A 151 2.36 -12.87 26.78
N ILE A 152 1.73 -12.10 27.66
CA ILE A 152 0.81 -11.02 27.28
C ILE A 152 1.59 -9.75 26.90
N ARG A 153 2.42 -9.23 27.81
CA ARG A 153 3.09 -7.93 27.65
C ARG A 153 4.23 -7.96 26.64
N ASP A 154 5.06 -9.00 26.63
CA ASP A 154 6.23 -9.04 25.75
C ASP A 154 5.84 -9.31 24.28
N THR A 155 4.60 -9.73 24.03
CA THR A 155 4.08 -9.91 22.67
C THR A 155 3.29 -8.71 22.12
N GLU A 156 3.04 -7.70 22.97
CA GLU A 156 2.43 -6.42 22.56
C GLU A 156 3.47 -5.34 22.23
N ALA A 157 4.68 -5.47 22.77
CA ALA A 157 5.81 -4.55 22.58
C ALA A 157 6.58 -4.81 21.27
#